data_AF-A0A2U1CFF1-F1
#
_entry.id   AF-A0A2U1CFF1-F1
#
_cell.length_a   1.000
_cell.length_b   1.000
_cell.length_c   1.000
_cell.angle_alpha   90.00
_cell.angle_beta   90.00
_cell.angle_gamma   90.00
#
_symmetry.space_group_name_H-M   'P 1'
#
loop_
_entity.id
_entity.type
_entity.pdbx_description
1 polymer ?
#
loop_
_entity_poly.entity_id
_entity_poly.type
_entity_poly.pdbx_seq_one_letter_code
_entity_poly.pdbx_strand_id
1 'polypeptide(L)'
;MALFELNQKYENAADGWKPPTFKDCAAADISLAFFNGGEHAERRTVDGKECLIVLEESTLKEHSSHWEAGAKQNFDTGLYAAYSILYIRAEDYGPKPKVGKQLILGIGDGKTRTYEIKSCEDEAGVYRMTMKRVRQ
;
A
#
# COMPACT_ATOMS: atom_id res chain seq x y z
N MET A 1 -29.94 70.28 1.81
CA MET A 1 -29.89 68.83 1.53
C MET A 1 -28.56 68.32 2.05
N ALA A 2 -28.56 67.47 3.08
CA ALA A 2 -27.33 66.93 3.64
C ALA A 2 -26.97 65.63 2.89
N LEU A 3 -25.78 65.60 2.29
CA LEU A 3 -25.16 64.38 1.78
C LEU A 3 -24.72 63.56 2.99
N PHE A 4 -25.33 62.38 3.19
CA PHE A 4 -24.80 61.40 4.12
C PHE A 4 -23.61 60.71 3.47
N GLU A 5 -22.41 60.88 4.04
CA GLU A 5 -21.25 60.06 3.68
C GLU A 5 -21.37 58.69 4.34
N LEU A 6 -21.62 57.68 3.51
CA LEU A 6 -21.69 56.29 3.93
C LEU A 6 -20.27 55.74 4.06
N ASN A 7 -19.72 55.74 5.27
CA ASN A 7 -18.39 55.18 5.54
C ASN A 7 -18.51 53.65 5.76
N GLN A 8 -18.50 52.88 4.68
CA GLN A 8 -18.51 51.42 4.73
C GLN A 8 -17.11 50.89 5.07
N LYS A 9 -16.92 50.54 6.35
CA LYS A 9 -15.76 49.74 6.77
C LYS A 9 -16.07 48.27 6.50
N TYR A 10 -15.54 47.73 5.41
CA TYR A 10 -15.52 46.29 5.19
C TYR A 10 -14.52 45.67 6.17
N GLU A 11 -14.96 44.73 7.00
CA GLU A 11 -14.05 43.89 7.78
C GLU A 11 -13.07 43.22 6.82
N ASN A 12 -11.78 43.22 7.19
CA ASN A 12 -10.73 42.59 6.39
C ASN A 12 -11.19 41.19 5.97
N ALA A 13 -11.23 40.95 4.66
CA ALA A 13 -11.68 39.69 4.09
C ALA A 13 -11.01 38.53 4.84
N ALA A 14 -11.81 37.74 5.55
CA ALA A 14 -11.34 36.48 6.14
C ALA A 14 -10.63 35.70 5.03
N ASP A 15 -9.47 35.13 5.33
CA ASP A 15 -8.64 34.36 4.38
C ASP A 15 -9.56 33.46 3.54
N GLY A 16 -9.74 33.84 2.27
CA GLY A 16 -10.74 33.25 1.40
C GLY A 16 -10.48 31.76 1.20
N TRP A 17 -11.55 30.96 1.08
CA TRP A 17 -11.44 29.55 0.75
C TRP A 17 -10.56 29.37 -0.50
N LYS A 18 -9.45 28.66 -0.35
CA LYS A 18 -8.54 28.34 -1.45
C LYS A 18 -8.94 26.99 -2.05
N PRO A 19 -9.17 26.91 -3.37
CA PRO A 19 -9.47 25.63 -4.01
C PRO A 19 -8.28 24.68 -3.85
N PRO A 20 -8.53 23.38 -3.58
CA PRO A 20 -7.47 22.39 -3.48
C PRO A 20 -6.77 22.20 -4.83
N THR A 21 -5.48 21.91 -4.81
CA THR A 21 -4.76 21.50 -6.00
C THR A 21 -5.04 20.04 -6.34
N PHE A 22 -4.68 19.61 -7.54
CA PHE A 22 -4.74 18.20 -7.92
C PHE A 22 -3.99 17.30 -6.92
N LYS A 23 -2.82 17.74 -6.43
CA LYS A 23 -2.02 16.95 -5.47
C LYS A 23 -2.71 16.81 -4.12
N ASP A 24 -3.43 17.85 -3.68
CA ASP A 24 -4.20 17.81 -2.43
C ASP A 24 -5.36 16.82 -2.54
N CYS A 25 -6.08 16.85 -3.66
CA CYS A 25 -7.13 15.86 -3.94
C CYS A 25 -6.58 14.44 -4.03
N ALA A 26 -5.49 14.22 -4.78
CA ALA A 26 -4.88 12.90 -4.92
C ALA A 26 -4.38 12.34 -3.57
N ALA A 27 -3.78 13.19 -2.72
CA ALA A 27 -3.37 12.79 -1.39
C ALA A 27 -4.57 12.42 -0.49
N ALA A 28 -5.68 13.14 -0.59
CA ALA A 28 -6.92 12.80 0.13
C ALA A 28 -7.52 11.47 -0.37
N ASP A 29 -7.53 11.25 -1.69
CA ASP A 29 -8.08 10.06 -2.32
C ASP A 29 -7.34 8.77 -1.96
N ILE A 30 -6.04 8.85 -1.61
CA ILE A 30 -5.30 7.69 -1.06
C ILE A 30 -6.04 7.14 0.16
N SER A 31 -6.48 8.00 1.07
CA SER A 31 -7.16 7.56 2.30
C SER A 31 -8.65 7.29 2.07
N LEU A 32 -9.32 8.12 1.26
CA LEU A 32 -10.78 8.08 1.09
C LEU A 32 -11.24 7.02 0.09
N ALA A 33 -10.51 6.82 -1.00
CA ALA A 33 -10.86 5.88 -2.06
C ALA A 33 -9.98 4.63 -2.01
N PHE A 34 -8.66 4.78 -2.11
CA PHE A 34 -7.76 3.63 -2.28
C PHE A 34 -7.68 2.74 -1.03
N PHE A 35 -7.56 3.33 0.16
CA PHE A 35 -7.58 2.62 1.45
C PHE A 35 -8.98 2.55 2.08
N ASN A 36 -10.04 2.59 1.27
CA ASN A 36 -11.40 2.43 1.78
C ASN A 36 -11.58 1.01 2.35
N GLY A 37 -11.73 0.93 3.68
CA GLY A 37 -11.89 -0.32 4.42
C GLY A 37 -13.21 -1.07 4.17
N GLY A 38 -14.18 -0.44 3.49
CA GLY A 38 -15.42 -1.07 3.07
C GLY A 38 -15.38 -1.66 1.65
N GLU A 39 -14.30 -1.44 0.90
CA GLU A 39 -14.26 -1.79 -0.53
C GLU A 39 -12.93 -2.44 -0.95
N HIS A 40 -11.81 -1.76 -0.75
CA HIS A 40 -10.51 -2.17 -1.31
C HIS A 40 -9.51 -2.60 -0.25
N ALA A 41 -9.55 -2.00 0.95
CA ALA A 41 -8.60 -2.27 2.00
C ALA A 41 -9.17 -3.15 3.10
N GLU A 42 -8.30 -3.94 3.73
CA GLU A 42 -8.64 -4.80 4.84
C GLU A 42 -7.74 -4.47 6.04
N ARG A 43 -8.30 -4.48 7.26
CA ARG A 43 -7.51 -4.36 8.48
C ARG A 43 -6.77 -5.66 8.73
N ARG A 44 -5.44 -5.60 8.79
CA ARG A 44 -4.57 -6.73 9.07
C ARG A 44 -3.42 -6.33 10.00
N THR A 45 -2.85 -7.31 10.67
CA THR A 45 -1.61 -7.14 11.42
C THR A 45 -0.41 -7.28 10.48
N VAL A 46 0.40 -6.24 10.35
CA VAL A 46 1.67 -6.25 9.60
C VAL A 46 2.81 -6.00 10.58
N ASP A 47 3.76 -6.93 10.67
CA ASP A 47 4.90 -6.87 11.62
C ASP A 47 4.46 -6.55 13.07
N GLY A 48 3.29 -7.06 13.48
CA GLY A 48 2.72 -6.84 14.82
C GLY A 48 1.90 -5.55 14.98
N LYS A 49 1.76 -4.74 13.94
CA LYS A 49 0.95 -3.50 13.95
C LYS A 49 -0.33 -3.66 13.11
N GLU A 50 -1.47 -3.35 13.71
CA GLU A 50 -2.76 -3.29 12.99
C GLU A 50 -2.79 -2.07 12.05
N CYS A 51 -3.09 -2.31 10.78
CA CYS A 51 -3.20 -1.27 9.75
C CYS A 51 -4.14 -1.70 8.61
N LEU A 52 -4.58 -0.72 7.81
CA LEU A 52 -5.31 -0.98 6.57
C LEU A 52 -4.31 -1.30 5.46
N ILE A 53 -4.56 -2.39 4.75
CA ILE A 53 -3.74 -2.82 3.63
C ILE A 53 -4.59 -3.14 2.42
N VAL A 54 -4.01 -3.04 1.23
CA VAL A 54 -4.56 -3.66 0.02
C VAL A 54 -3.60 -4.77 -0.38
N LEU A 55 -4.09 -6.00 -0.46
CA LEU A 55 -3.29 -7.18 -0.81
C LEU A 55 -3.75 -7.71 -2.17
N GLU A 56 -2.84 -7.70 -3.13
CA GLU A 56 -3.02 -8.35 -4.43
C GLU A 56 -2.24 -9.67 -4.43
N GLU A 57 -2.96 -10.80 -4.37
CA GLU A 57 -2.33 -12.11 -4.51
C GLU A 57 -2.26 -12.48 -6.00
N SER A 58 -1.05 -12.57 -6.57
CA SER A 58 -0.90 -13.13 -7.92
C SER A 58 -1.05 -14.65 -7.87
N THR A 59 -1.76 -15.22 -8.85
CA THR A 59 -1.87 -16.67 -9.00
C THR A 59 -0.49 -17.28 -9.25
N LEU A 60 -0.29 -18.51 -8.74
CA LEU A 60 0.97 -19.27 -8.80
C LEU A 60 1.63 -19.17 -10.19
N LYS A 61 2.79 -18.52 -10.28
CA LYS A 61 3.68 -18.67 -11.44
C LYS A 61 4.58 -19.88 -11.21
N GLU A 62 4.38 -20.93 -11.98
CA GLU A 62 5.30 -22.06 -12.04
C GLU A 62 6.70 -21.56 -12.43
N HIS A 63 7.73 -22.04 -11.74
CA HIS A 63 9.10 -21.78 -12.15
C HIS A 63 9.32 -22.36 -13.56
N SER A 64 9.92 -21.57 -14.47
CA SER A 64 10.35 -22.08 -15.78
C SER A 64 11.27 -23.28 -15.56
N SER A 65 10.88 -24.44 -16.08
CA SER A 65 11.68 -25.66 -15.96
C SER A 65 12.98 -25.49 -16.74
N HIS A 66 14.10 -25.31 -16.03
CA HIS A 66 15.41 -25.24 -16.67
C HIS A 66 15.80 -26.66 -17.12
N TRP A 67 15.88 -26.86 -18.43
CA TRP A 67 16.36 -28.10 -19.03
C TRP A 67 17.89 -28.04 -19.04
N GLU A 68 18.55 -28.77 -18.14
CA GLU A 68 20.00 -28.94 -18.19
C GLU A 68 20.31 -30.43 -18.33
N ALA A 69 21.02 -30.78 -19.40
CA ALA A 69 21.54 -32.12 -19.68
C ALA A 69 20.52 -33.28 -19.76
N GLY A 70 19.30 -33.04 -20.24
CA GLY A 70 18.36 -34.12 -20.60
C GLY A 70 17.66 -34.82 -19.42
N ALA A 71 17.90 -34.36 -18.19
CA ALA A 71 17.15 -34.77 -17.00
C ALA A 71 16.27 -33.61 -16.53
N LYS A 72 14.96 -33.84 -16.40
CA LYS A 72 14.01 -32.87 -15.84
C LYS A 72 14.28 -32.75 -14.33
N GLN A 73 15.09 -31.78 -13.92
CA GLN A 73 15.50 -31.52 -12.53
C GLN A 73 14.34 -31.14 -11.57
N ASN A 74 13.09 -31.09 -12.04
CA ASN A 74 11.95 -30.60 -11.26
C ASN A 74 10.96 -31.71 -10.85
N PHE A 75 11.30 -32.99 -10.96
CA PHE A 75 10.33 -34.07 -10.74
C PHE A 75 9.99 -34.34 -9.27
N ASP A 76 10.67 -33.73 -8.29
CA ASP A 76 10.45 -34.09 -6.87
C ASP A 76 10.56 -32.95 -5.82
N THR A 77 10.64 -31.67 -6.21
CA THR A 77 10.84 -30.58 -5.22
C THR A 77 9.63 -29.70 -4.93
N GLY A 78 8.54 -29.78 -5.70
CA GLY A 78 7.27 -29.12 -5.37
C GLY A 78 7.33 -27.62 -5.01
N LEU A 79 8.44 -26.94 -5.34
CA LEU A 79 8.77 -25.65 -4.75
C LEU A 79 8.09 -24.52 -5.53
N TYR A 80 6.91 -24.12 -5.07
CA TYR A 80 6.15 -23.04 -5.68
C TYR A 80 6.50 -21.70 -5.04
N ALA A 81 6.96 -20.75 -5.85
CA ALA A 81 7.09 -19.36 -5.46
C ALA A 81 5.79 -18.62 -5.77
N ALA A 82 5.11 -18.12 -4.74
CA ALA A 82 3.97 -17.23 -4.89
C ALA A 82 4.43 -15.78 -4.67
N TYR A 83 4.04 -14.88 -5.57
CA TYR A 83 4.27 -13.45 -5.42
C TYR A 83 2.97 -12.74 -5.05
N SER A 84 3.07 -11.74 -4.18
CA SER A 84 1.95 -10.89 -3.78
C SER A 84 2.42 -9.44 -3.77
N ILE A 85 1.53 -8.51 -4.10
CA ILE A 85 1.79 -7.08 -3.96
C ILE A 85 1.02 -6.59 -2.74
N LEU A 86 1.73 -5.95 -1.81
CA LEU A 86 1.15 -5.30 -0.65
C LEU A 86 1.24 -3.80 -0.83
N TYR A 87 0.09 -3.12 -0.71
CA TYR A 87 0.03 -1.68 -0.56
C TYR A 87 -0.26 -1.34 0.90
N ILE A 88 0.58 -0.48 1.47
CA ILE A 88 0.46 0.01 2.84
C ILE A 88 0.92 1.47 2.90
N ARG A 89 0.26 2.31 3.69
CA ARG A 89 0.66 3.71 3.84
C ARG A 89 2.01 3.80 4.55
N ALA A 90 2.84 4.74 4.11
CA ALA A 90 4.15 4.99 4.72
C ALA A 90 4.03 5.41 6.19
N GLU A 91 2.98 6.14 6.56
CA GLU A 91 2.67 6.48 7.96
C GLU A 91 2.32 5.26 8.83
N ASP A 92 1.67 4.25 8.23
CA ASP A 92 1.28 3.02 8.93
C ASP A 92 2.48 2.09 9.10
N TYR A 93 3.29 1.91 8.07
CA TYR A 93 4.47 1.04 8.13
C TYR A 93 5.66 1.69 8.86
N GLY A 94 5.85 2.99 8.67
CA GLY A 94 6.99 3.76 9.14
C GLY A 94 8.15 3.79 8.12
N PRO A 95 9.41 3.58 8.54
CA PRO A 95 10.55 3.70 7.65
C PRO A 95 10.52 2.65 6.55
N LYS A 96 10.92 3.06 5.33
CA LYS A 96 10.95 2.18 4.16
C LYS A 96 11.72 0.89 4.46
N PRO A 97 11.12 -0.30 4.26
CA PRO A 97 11.78 -1.55 4.58
C PRO A 97 12.95 -1.84 3.64
N LYS A 98 13.93 -2.59 4.16
CA LYS A 98 15.01 -3.14 3.33
C LYS A 98 14.50 -4.33 2.53
N VAL A 99 14.93 -4.42 1.28
CA VAL A 99 14.76 -5.62 0.45
C VAL A 99 15.43 -6.82 1.13
N GLY A 100 14.78 -7.97 1.08
CA GLY A 100 15.19 -9.21 1.75
C GLY A 100 14.67 -9.35 3.19
N LYS A 101 14.10 -8.29 3.79
CA LYS A 101 13.47 -8.37 5.11
C LYS A 101 12.27 -9.33 5.06
N GLN A 102 12.13 -10.13 6.12
CA GLN A 102 10.94 -10.93 6.37
C GLN A 102 9.81 -10.03 6.91
N LEU A 103 8.64 -10.12 6.30
CA LEU A 103 7.42 -9.45 6.70
C LEU A 103 6.42 -10.49 7.21
N ILE A 104 5.87 -10.26 8.39
CA ILE A 104 4.85 -11.13 9.00
C ILE A 104 3.49 -10.49 8.80
N LEU A 105 2.61 -11.18 8.07
CA LEU A 105 1.26 -10.74 7.77
C LEU A 105 0.23 -11.64 8.46
N GLY A 106 -0.68 -11.06 9.24
CA GLY A 106 -1.85 -11.74 9.77
C GLY A 106 -2.84 -12.08 8.66
N ILE A 107 -3.21 -13.36 8.53
CA ILE A 107 -4.16 -13.83 7.50
C ILE A 107 -5.55 -14.15 8.06
N GLY A 108 -5.82 -13.77 9.31
CA GLY A 108 -7.09 -14.03 9.98
C GLY A 108 -7.02 -15.27 10.87
N ASP A 109 -8.01 -15.45 11.73
CA ASP A 109 -8.14 -16.58 12.65
C ASP A 109 -6.91 -16.84 13.54
N GLY A 110 -6.20 -15.78 13.92
CA GLY A 110 -4.96 -15.86 14.71
C GLY A 110 -3.75 -16.43 13.97
N LYS A 111 -3.85 -16.66 12.65
CA LYS A 111 -2.77 -17.20 11.82
C LYS A 111 -1.97 -16.09 11.17
N THR A 112 -0.68 -16.34 10.98
CA THR A 112 0.23 -15.45 10.27
C THR A 112 0.88 -16.17 9.08
N ARG A 113 1.34 -15.38 8.11
CA ARG A 113 2.18 -15.83 7.00
C ARG A 113 3.44 -14.98 6.97
N THR A 114 4.54 -15.61 6.64
CA THR A 114 5.83 -14.92 6.47
C THR A 114 6.13 -14.78 4.98
N TYR A 115 6.53 -13.58 4.60
CA TYR A 115 6.91 -13.21 3.24
C TYR A 115 8.29 -12.58 3.23
N GLU A 116 9.04 -12.77 2.15
CA GLU A 116 10.29 -12.05 1.89
C GLU A 116 10.01 -10.85 0.97
N ILE A 117 10.39 -9.64 1.38
CA ILE A 117 10.24 -8.44 0.54
C ILE A 117 11.27 -8.49 -0.60
N LYS A 118 10.81 -8.47 -1.85
CA LYS A 118 11.67 -8.45 -3.04
C LYS A 118 11.90 -7.06 -3.61
N SER A 119 10.91 -6.19 -3.50
CA SER A 119 11.04 -4.77 -3.84
C SER A 119 10.09 -3.93 -2.99
N CYS A 120 10.43 -2.65 -2.82
CA CYS A 120 9.59 -1.66 -2.18
C CYS A 120 9.75 -0.31 -2.88
N GLU A 121 8.66 0.20 -3.42
CA GLU A 121 8.55 1.51 -4.07
C GLU A 121 7.73 2.45 -3.17
N ASP A 122 8.03 3.75 -3.20
CA ASP A 122 7.23 4.78 -2.51
C ASP A 122 6.48 5.58 -3.57
N GLU A 123 5.17 5.41 -3.58
CA GLU A 123 4.23 6.02 -4.51
C GLU A 123 3.40 7.06 -3.76
N ALA A 124 3.99 8.25 -3.59
CA ALA A 124 3.35 9.39 -2.91
C ALA A 124 2.86 9.10 -1.48
N GLY A 125 3.66 8.39 -0.68
CA GLY A 125 3.31 8.03 0.70
C GLY A 125 2.58 6.70 0.83
N VAL A 126 2.48 5.92 -0.26
CA VAL A 126 2.05 4.53 -0.26
C VAL A 126 3.22 3.65 -0.63
N TYR A 127 3.58 2.70 0.22
CA TYR A 127 4.54 1.69 -0.14
C TYR A 127 3.87 0.58 -0.95
N ARG A 128 4.41 0.35 -2.15
CA ARG A 128 4.10 -0.79 -3.01
C ARG A 128 5.20 -1.84 -2.84
N MET A 129 4.89 -2.94 -2.17
CA MET A 129 5.86 -3.99 -1.85
C MET A 129 5.57 -5.25 -2.64
N THR A 130 6.55 -5.71 -3.44
CA THR A 130 6.47 -7.06 -4.03
C THR A 130 7.04 -8.05 -3.03
N MET A 131 6.23 -9.03 -2.65
CA MET A 131 6.53 -10.02 -1.63
C MET A 131 6.59 -11.40 -2.24
N LYS A 132 7.58 -12.21 -1.85
CA LYS A 132 7.70 -13.61 -2.24
C LYS A 132 7.41 -14.51 -1.04
N ARG A 133 6.61 -15.55 -1.25
CA ARG A 133 6.49 -16.68 -0.33
C ARG A 133 6.97 -17.95 -1.02
N VAL A 134 7.85 -18.69 -0.35
CA VAL A 134 8.21 -20.05 -0.73
C VAL A 134 7.26 -21.00 -0.01
N ARG A 135 6.56 -21.85 -0.76
CA ARG A 135 5.80 -22.97 -0.18
C ARG A 135 6.72 -24.19 -0.18
N GLN A 136 6.89 -24.80 0.99
CA GLN A 136 7.48 -26.13 1.17
C GLN A 136 6.36 -27.16 1.21
#